data_AF-A0A943V1Z5-F1
#
_entry.id   AF-A0A943V1Z5-F1
#
_cell.length_a   1.000
_cell.length_b   1.000
_cell.length_c   1.000
_cell.angle_alpha   90.00
_cell.angle_beta   90.00
_cell.angle_gamma   90.00
#
_symmetry.space_group_name_H-M   'P 1'
#
loop_
_entity.id
_entity.type
_entity.pdbx_description
1 polymer ?
#
loop_
_entity_poly.entity_id
_entity_poly.type
_entity_poly.pdbx_seq_one_letter_code
_entity_poly.pdbx_strand_id
1 'polypeptide(L)'
;LKDAILSGELEEGSMLPSIRSLAADLRISVITTKRAYAELEAQGFVETVQGKGSFVAGGNKELLREERLRHIEGLLDQAVREARSVGVEKAELRDMLDMLFDGM
;
A
#
# COMPACT_ATOMS: atom_id res chain seq x y z
N LEU A 1 0.32 -10.67 1.39
CA LEU A 1 0.38 -10.59 -0.09
C LEU A 1 0.30 -9.15 -0.57
N LYS A 2 -0.77 -8.41 -0.23
CA LYS A 2 -0.84 -6.96 -0.50
C LYS A 2 0.40 -6.23 0.02
N ASP A 3 0.73 -6.36 1.30
CA ASP A 3 1.89 -5.68 1.89
C ASP A 3 3.24 -6.05 1.25
N ALA A 4 3.40 -7.29 0.78
CA ALA A 4 4.60 -7.74 0.05
C ALA A 4 4.71 -7.10 -1.35
N ILE A 5 3.58 -6.88 -2.03
CA ILE A 5 3.52 -6.10 -3.27
C ILE A 5 3.79 -4.62 -2.98
N LEU A 6 3.27 -4.09 -1.86
CA LEU A 6 3.40 -2.67 -1.47
C LEU A 6 4.81 -2.31 -0.96
N SER A 7 5.52 -3.25 -0.35
CA SER A 7 6.90 -3.08 0.14
C SER A 7 7.94 -3.30 -0.95
N GLY A 8 7.53 -3.84 -2.10
CA GLY A 8 8.43 -4.18 -3.20
C GLY A 8 9.11 -5.54 -3.04
N GLU A 9 8.76 -6.34 -2.03
CA GLU A 9 9.22 -7.74 -1.91
C GLU A 9 8.76 -8.60 -3.10
N LEU A 10 7.60 -8.26 -3.68
CA LEU A 10 7.12 -8.86 -4.91
C LEU A 10 7.11 -7.83 -6.04
N GLU A 11 8.00 -8.03 -7.00
CA GLU A 11 8.16 -7.15 -8.15
C GLU A 11 7.03 -7.34 -9.17
N GLU A 12 6.77 -6.30 -9.95
CA GLU A 12 5.85 -6.34 -11.09
C GLU A 12 6.24 -7.46 -12.07
N GLY A 13 5.24 -8.21 -12.53
CA GLY A 13 5.44 -9.37 -13.40
C GLY A 13 5.89 -10.63 -12.68
N SER A 14 6.11 -10.58 -11.35
CA SER A 14 6.41 -11.78 -10.56
C SER A 14 5.24 -12.75 -10.58
N MET A 15 5.54 -14.03 -10.80
CA MET A 15 4.54 -15.09 -10.74
C MET A 15 4.11 -15.33 -9.30
N LEU A 16 2.80 -15.33 -9.06
CA LEU A 16 2.21 -15.62 -7.78
C LEU A 16 1.90 -17.12 -7.62
N PRO A 17 1.90 -17.64 -6.38
CA PRO A 17 1.49 -19.01 -6.12
C PRO A 17 0.04 -19.23 -6.57
N SER A 18 -0.27 -20.43 -7.05
CA SER A 18 -1.65 -20.75 -7.38
C SER A 18 -2.54 -20.66 -6.13
N ILE A 19 -3.82 -20.33 -6.33
CA ILE A 19 -4.83 -20.28 -5.26
C ILE A 19 -4.81 -21.57 -4.41
N ARG A 20 -4.61 -22.73 -5.05
CA ARG A 20 -4.56 -24.03 -4.37
C ARG A 20 -3.29 -24.21 -3.54
N SER A 21 -2.14 -23.83 -4.07
CA SER A 21 -0.86 -23.88 -3.34
C SER A 21 -0.93 -22.99 -2.11
N LEU A 22 -1.34 -21.73 -2.30
CA LEU A 22 -1.39 -20.76 -1.21
C LEU A 22 -2.41 -21.15 -0.13
N ALA A 23 -3.55 -21.73 -0.53
CA ALA A 23 -4.52 -22.26 0.44
C ALA A 23 -3.94 -23.42 1.28
N ALA A 24 -3.15 -24.30 0.66
CA ALA A 24 -2.49 -25.41 1.35
C ALA A 24 -1.40 -24.90 2.31
N ASP A 25 -0.55 -23.96 1.85
CA ASP A 25 0.55 -23.39 2.62
C ASP A 25 0.04 -22.64 3.86
N LEU A 26 -1.02 -21.84 3.69
CA LEU A 26 -1.65 -21.08 4.77
C LEU A 26 -2.65 -21.90 5.59
N ARG A 27 -2.96 -23.15 5.19
CA ARG A 27 -3.98 -24.02 5.80
C ARG A 27 -5.36 -23.35 5.92
N ILE A 28 -5.75 -22.58 4.90
CA ILE A 28 -7.06 -21.91 4.82
C ILE A 28 -7.90 -22.46 3.66
N SER A 29 -9.19 -22.12 3.63
CA SER A 29 -10.08 -22.59 2.57
C SER A 29 -9.71 -21.98 1.21
N VAL A 30 -9.80 -22.80 0.15
CA VAL A 30 -9.61 -22.36 -1.25
C VAL A 30 -10.56 -21.21 -1.62
N ILE A 31 -11.77 -21.20 -1.06
CA ILE A 31 -12.77 -20.13 -1.29
C ILE A 31 -12.25 -18.80 -0.74
N THR A 32 -11.68 -18.81 0.47
CA THR A 32 -11.09 -17.62 1.10
C THR A 32 -9.93 -17.09 0.26
N THR A 33 -9.01 -17.95 -0.14
CA THR A 33 -7.87 -17.56 -0.99
C THR A 33 -8.32 -17.04 -2.35
N LYS A 34 -9.34 -17.65 -2.96
CA LYS A 34 -9.93 -17.19 -4.23
C LYS A 34 -10.54 -15.81 -4.10
N ARG A 35 -11.28 -15.52 -3.02
CA ARG A 35 -11.83 -14.18 -2.75
C ARG A 35 -10.73 -13.15 -2.60
N ALA A 36 -9.67 -13.46 -1.85
CA ALA A 36 -8.53 -12.57 -1.70
C ALA A 36 -7.83 -12.24 -3.04
N TYR A 37 -7.66 -13.24 -3.91
CA TYR A 37 -7.09 -13.01 -5.25
C TYR A 37 -7.99 -12.15 -6.12
N ALA A 38 -9.30 -12.42 -6.13
CA ALA A 38 -10.27 -11.62 -6.88
C ALA A 38 -10.32 -10.17 -6.39
N GLU A 39 -10.16 -9.94 -5.09
CA GLU A 39 -10.11 -8.59 -4.51
C GLU A 39 -8.83 -7.84 -4.91
N LEU A 40 -7.67 -8.54 -4.91
CA LEU A 40 -6.41 -7.96 -5.37
C LEU A 40 -6.43 -7.67 -6.87
N GLU A 41 -7.05 -8.53 -7.67
CA GLU A 41 -7.25 -8.33 -9.10
C GLU A 41 -8.20 -7.15 -9.38
N ALA A 42 -9.30 -7.02 -8.62
CA ALA A 42 -10.20 -5.87 -8.70
C ALA A 42 -9.53 -4.55 -8.30
N GLN A 43 -8.57 -4.59 -7.37
CA GLN A 43 -7.73 -3.45 -6.99
C GLN A 43 -6.55 -3.22 -7.95
N GLY A 44 -6.39 -4.07 -8.97
CA GLY A 44 -5.34 -3.95 -9.97
C GLY A 44 -3.95 -4.41 -9.51
N PHE A 45 -3.81 -5.00 -8.32
CA PHE A 45 -2.52 -5.51 -7.81
C PHE A 45 -2.12 -6.86 -8.41
N VAL A 46 -3.07 -7.59 -8.99
CA VAL A 46 -2.85 -8.92 -9.57
C VAL A 46 -3.50 -8.98 -10.95
N GLU A 47 -2.82 -9.64 -11.88
CA GLU A 47 -3.33 -9.99 -13.21
C GLU A 47 -3.35 -11.51 -13.33
N THR A 48 -4.50 -12.09 -13.70
CA THR A 48 -4.58 -13.53 -14.01
C THR A 48 -4.60 -13.75 -15.52
N VAL A 49 -3.58 -14.45 -16.02
CA VAL A 49 -3.51 -14.87 -17.42
C VAL A 49 -3.97 -16.32 -17.53
N GLN A 50 -5.05 -16.56 -18.27
CA GLN A 50 -5.63 -17.88 -18.44
C GLN A 50 -4.58 -18.86 -18.98
N GLY A 51 -4.38 -19.98 -18.27
CA GLY A 51 -3.40 -21.02 -18.63
C GLY A 51 -1.95 -20.69 -18.27
N LYS A 52 -1.62 -19.48 -17.80
CA LYS A 52 -0.26 -19.11 -17.38
C LYS A 52 -0.12 -18.83 -15.89
N GLY A 53 -1.21 -18.53 -15.19
CA GLY A 53 -1.22 -18.29 -13.75
C GLY A 53 -1.57 -16.84 -13.40
N SER A 54 -1.31 -16.45 -12.15
CA SER A 54 -1.51 -15.09 -11.64
C SER A 54 -0.16 -14.41 -11.46
N PHE A 55 -0.10 -13.12 -11.76
CA PHE A 55 1.09 -12.30 -11.71
C PHE A 55 0.82 -11.05 -10.90
N VAL A 56 1.85 -10.51 -10.26
CA VAL A 56 1.77 -9.16 -9.68
C VAL A 56 1.61 -8.20 -10.85
N ALA A 57 0.43 -7.60 -10.95
CA ALA A 57 0.22 -6.53 -11.89
C ALA A 57 1.04 -5.32 -11.41
N GLY A 58 1.51 -4.50 -12.35
CA GLY A 58 2.16 -3.21 -12.05
C GLY A 58 1.30 -2.25 -11.23
N GLY A 59 0.04 -2.62 -10.95
CA GLY A 59 -0.64 -2.32 -9.69
C GLY A 59 -0.53 -0.89 -9.27
N ASN A 60 -0.94 -0.01 -10.19
CA ASN A 60 -1.14 1.42 -10.06
C ASN A 60 -0.30 2.03 -8.93
N LYS A 61 1.03 1.85 -9.00
CA LYS A 61 1.98 2.47 -8.06
C LYS A 61 1.68 3.96 -7.91
N GLU A 62 1.18 4.57 -8.98
CA GLU A 62 0.67 5.93 -9.00
C GLU A 62 -0.56 6.12 -8.10
N LEU A 63 -1.65 5.36 -8.27
CA LEU A 63 -2.82 5.44 -7.38
C LEU A 63 -2.49 5.12 -5.92
N LEU A 64 -1.60 4.18 -5.66
CA LEU A 64 -1.12 3.91 -4.31
C LEU A 64 -0.32 5.10 -3.75
N ARG A 65 0.55 5.68 -4.57
CA ARG A 65 1.32 6.89 -4.22
C ARG A 65 0.36 8.05 -3.95
N GLU A 66 -0.67 8.22 -4.77
CA GLU A 66 -1.74 9.21 -4.58
C GLU A 66 -2.50 8.99 -3.26
N GLU A 67 -2.90 7.76 -2.93
CA GLU A 67 -3.59 7.45 -1.67
C GLU A 67 -2.66 7.71 -0.46
N ARG A 68 -1.37 7.37 -0.55
CA ARG A 68 -0.41 7.70 0.51
C ARG A 68 -0.20 9.21 0.64
N LEU A 69 -0.08 9.94 -0.47
CA LEU A 69 0.04 11.40 -0.46
C LEU A 69 -1.20 12.03 0.17
N ARG A 70 -2.41 11.57 -0.19
CA ARG A 70 -3.67 12.03 0.42
C ARG A 70 -3.72 11.77 1.92
N HIS A 71 -3.21 10.62 2.37
CA HIS A 71 -3.12 10.33 3.80
C HIS A 71 -2.14 11.28 4.51
N ILE A 72 -0.96 11.53 3.94
CA ILE A 72 0.03 12.48 4.46
C ILE A 72 -0.56 13.89 4.52
N GLU A 73 -1.26 14.34 3.48
CA GLU A 73 -1.97 15.62 3.47
C GLU A 73 -2.97 15.74 4.64
N GLY A 74 -3.71 14.67 4.92
CA GLY A 74 -4.63 14.62 6.06
C GLY A 74 -3.93 14.76 7.40
N LEU A 75 -2.76 14.12 7.58
CA LEU A 75 -1.94 14.25 8.79
C LEU A 75 -1.37 15.66 8.94
N LEU A 76 -0.89 16.26 7.85
CA LEU A 76 -0.38 17.63 7.86
C LEU A 76 -1.47 18.64 8.19
N ASP A 77 -2.69 18.45 7.68
CA ASP A 77 -3.84 19.30 7.99
C ASP A 77 -4.25 19.20 9.48
N GLN A 78 -4.18 18.00 10.06
CA GLN A 78 -4.34 17.81 11.51
C GLN A 78 -3.26 18.53 12.31
N ALA A 79 -1.99 18.35 11.93
CA ALA A 79 -0.85 19.01 12.59
C ALA A 79 -0.96 20.54 12.53
N VAL A 80 -1.36 21.11 11.39
CA VAL A 80 -1.59 22.56 11.24
C VAL A 80 -2.71 23.05 12.15
N ARG A 81 -3.82 22.30 12.27
CA ARG A 81 -4.92 22.66 13.17
C ARG A 81 -4.49 22.66 14.63
N GLU A 82 -3.75 21.65 15.07
CA GLU A 82 -3.21 21.58 16.42
C GLU A 82 -2.20 22.69 16.68
N ALA A 83 -1.24 22.91 15.78
CA ALA A 83 -0.25 23.99 15.88
C ALA A 83 -0.91 25.36 16.06
N ARG A 84 -1.94 25.67 15.26
CA ARG A 84 -2.69 26.93 15.38
C ARG A 84 -3.41 27.07 16.73
N SER A 85 -3.91 25.97 17.30
CA SER A 85 -4.62 25.98 18.59
C SER A 85 -3.72 26.39 19.77
N VAL A 86 -2.42 26.16 19.66
CA VAL A 86 -1.42 26.50 20.67
C VAL A 86 -0.57 27.73 20.30
N GLY A 87 -0.89 28.39 19.18
CA GLY A 87 -0.21 29.61 18.73
C GLY A 87 1.13 29.37 18.04
N VAL A 88 1.40 28.15 17.56
CA VAL A 88 2.60 27.85 16.76
C VAL A 88 2.44 28.49 15.38
N GLU A 89 3.42 29.32 15.04
CA GLU A 89 3.47 30.00 13.75
C GLU A 89 3.91 29.05 12.64
N LYS A 90 3.57 29.39 11.39
CA LYS A 90 3.94 28.57 10.22
C LYS A 90 5.45 28.30 10.14
N ALA A 91 6.27 29.29 10.49
CA ALA A 91 7.73 29.16 10.46
C ALA A 91 8.22 28.14 11.49
N GLU A 92 7.69 28.19 12.72
CA GLU A 92 8.05 27.27 13.79
C GLU A 92 7.62 25.82 13.47
N LEU A 93 6.40 25.62 12.93
CA LEU A 93 5.96 24.30 12.47
C LEU A 93 6.84 23.74 11.34
N ARG A 94 7.33 24.61 10.45
CA ARG A 94 8.26 24.23 9.39
C ARG A 94 9.61 23.81 9.97
N ASP A 95 10.16 24.58 10.90
CA ASP A 95 11.43 24.25 11.55
C ASP A 95 11.33 22.91 12.32
N MET A 96 10.19 22.65 12.98
CA MET A 96 9.91 21.36 13.60
C MET A 96 9.91 20.21 12.59
N LEU A 97 9.30 20.41 11.42
CA LEU A 97 9.26 19.41 10.35
C LEU A 97 10.67 19.16 9.80
N ASP A 98 11.44 20.21 9.53
CA ASP A 98 12.80 20.12 9.01
C ASP A 98 13.71 19.37 10.00
N MET A 99 13.61 19.65 11.31
CA MET A 99 14.34 18.90 12.36
C MET A 99 13.98 17.41 12.40
N LEU A 100 12.71 17.05 12.14
CA LEU A 100 12.29 15.64 12.10
C LEU A 100 12.85 14.91 10.87
N PHE A 101 13.04 15.60 9.75
CA PHE A 101 13.66 15.02 8.55
C PHE A 101 15.18 14.87 8.68
N ASP A 102 15.84 15.83 9.33
CA ASP A 102 17.30 15.81 9.51
C ASP A 102 17.76 14.87 10.64
N GLY A 103 16.85 14.47 11.53
CA GLY A 103 17.10 13.57 12.66
C GLY A 103 16.88 12.07 12.41
N MET A 104 16.59 11.67 11.16
CA MET A 104 16.38 10.28 10.74
C MET A 104 17.52 9.71 9.90
#